data_AF-A0A917C0B2-F1
#
_entry.id   AF-A0A917C0B2-F1
#
_cell.length_a   1.000
_cell.length_b   1.000
_cell.length_c   1.000
_cell.angle_alpha   90.00
_cell.angle_beta   90.00
_cell.angle_gamma   90.00
#
_symmetry.space_group_name_H-M   'P 1'
#
loop_
_entity.id
_entity.type
_entity.pdbx_description
1 polymer ?
#
loop_
_entity_poly.entity_id
_entity_poly.type
_entity_poly.pdbx_seq_one_letter_code
_entity_poly.pdbx_strand_id
1 'polypeptide(L)'
;MLLHSNTTQRTGYPFIDNSHPIIAAYVNAICDELSRGKSPRHILSLIKNLQNQMETYLISKKACQDKCGCPSYAHSLSARDQLDDIYLSFSKIEAISQEDAIERIRFWAKQAVFNVDQPCFSCMERH
;
A
#
# COMPACT_ATOMS: atom_id res chain seq x y z
N MET A 1 5.66 15.23 3.73
CA MET A 1 4.19 15.07 3.76
C MET A 1 3.85 13.77 4.46
N LEU A 2 3.14 13.85 5.59
CA LEU A 2 2.47 12.68 6.17
C LEU A 2 1.31 12.27 5.25
N LEU A 3 1.05 10.97 5.11
CA LEU A 3 -0.13 10.44 4.41
C LEU A 3 -1.40 10.75 5.25
N HIS A 4 -1.78 12.02 5.37
CA HIS A 4 -2.88 12.48 6.23
C HIS A 4 -4.12 12.97 5.47
N SER A 5 -4.23 12.72 4.17
CA SER A 5 -5.36 13.25 3.39
C SER A 5 -6.28 12.11 2.95
N ASN A 6 -7.42 11.99 3.65
CA ASN A 6 -8.63 11.21 3.33
C ASN A 6 -8.72 9.71 3.71
N THR A 7 -7.84 9.15 4.54
CA THR A 7 -7.97 7.75 4.99
C THR A 7 -9.01 7.50 6.08
N THR A 8 -9.61 8.55 6.66
CA THR A 8 -10.56 8.46 7.78
C THR A 8 -12.03 8.59 7.39
N GLN A 9 -12.33 8.98 6.15
CA GLN A 9 -13.71 9.10 5.70
C GLN A 9 -14.22 7.70 5.30
N ARG A 10 -15.24 7.21 6.01
CA ARG A 10 -15.87 5.92 5.68
C ARG A 10 -16.42 5.98 4.27
N THR A 11 -15.91 5.10 3.43
CA THR A 11 -16.32 4.94 2.04
C THR A 11 -17.49 3.98 1.88
N GLY A 12 -17.78 3.17 2.90
CA GLY A 12 -18.79 2.12 2.84
C GLY A 12 -18.25 0.81 2.25
N TYR A 13 -16.98 0.78 1.85
CA TYR A 13 -16.32 -0.38 1.28
C TYR A 13 -15.35 -0.99 2.29
N PRO A 14 -15.63 -2.19 2.83
CA PRO A 14 -14.84 -2.78 3.90
C PRO A 14 -13.34 -2.94 3.58
N PHE A 15 -12.97 -3.17 2.32
CA PHE A 15 -11.56 -3.30 1.94
C PHE A 15 -10.81 -1.96 1.95
N ILE A 16 -11.50 -0.84 1.75
CA ILE A 16 -10.92 0.50 1.87
C ILE A 16 -10.89 0.90 3.35
N ASP A 17 -12.07 0.87 3.98
CA ASP A 17 -12.28 1.38 5.34
C ASP A 17 -11.44 0.63 6.38
N ASN A 18 -11.22 -0.68 6.20
CA ASN A 18 -10.45 -1.48 7.14
C ASN A 18 -8.97 -1.55 6.76
N SER A 19 -8.61 -1.59 5.47
CA SER A 19 -7.21 -1.84 5.06
C SER A 19 -6.39 -0.58 4.84
N HIS A 20 -6.97 0.52 4.34
CA HIS A 20 -6.19 1.75 4.08
C HIS A 20 -5.53 2.34 5.33
N PRO A 21 -6.20 2.44 6.49
CA PRO A 21 -5.56 2.92 7.70
C PRO A 21 -4.40 2.02 8.16
N ILE A 22 -4.57 0.70 8.03
CA ILE A 22 -3.53 -0.28 8.38
C ILE A 22 -2.31 -0.12 7.46
N ILE A 23 -2.53 -0.08 6.15
CA ILE A 23 -1.45 0.09 5.15
C ILE A 23 -0.72 1.42 5.39
N ALA A 24 -1.44 2.51 5.61
CA ALA A 24 -0.85 3.81 5.90
C ALA A 24 -0.01 3.79 7.19
N ALA A 25 -0.48 3.12 8.24
CA ALA A 25 0.25 2.97 9.50
C ALA A 25 1.57 2.21 9.30
N TYR A 26 1.55 1.10 8.55
CA TYR A 26 2.78 0.34 8.22
C TYR A 26 3.75 1.17 7.38
N VAL A 27 3.26 1.90 6.36
CA VAL A 27 4.09 2.77 5.53
C VAL A 27 4.75 3.86 6.37
N ASN A 28 3.99 4.53 7.24
CA ASN A 28 4.54 5.56 8.13
C ASN A 28 5.58 4.96 9.08
N ALA A 29 5.32 3.79 9.67
CA ALA A 29 6.29 3.11 10.53
C ALA A 29 7.60 2.78 9.79
N ILE A 30 7.52 2.29 8.54
CA ILE A 30 8.72 2.04 7.73
C ILE A 30 9.49 3.34 7.48
N CYS A 31 8.81 4.41 7.10
CA CYS A 31 9.44 5.70 6.84
C CYS A 31 10.09 6.31 8.09
N ASP A 32 9.45 6.17 9.26
CA ASP A 32 9.97 6.66 10.53
C ASP A 32 11.24 5.90 10.94
N GLU A 33 11.24 4.57 10.79
CA GLU A 33 12.41 3.75 11.10
C GLU A 33 13.55 3.97 10.09
N LEU A 34 13.24 4.26 8.82
CA LEU A 34 14.23 4.71 7.84
C LEU A 34 14.86 6.04 8.22
N SER A 35 14.04 7.02 8.63
CA SER A 35 14.50 8.34 9.06
C SER A 35 15.36 8.28 10.33
N ARG A 36 15.14 7.26 11.17
CA ARG A 36 15.94 6.97 12.37
C ARG A 36 17.22 6.19 12.08
N GLY A 37 17.50 5.87 10.82
CA GLY A 37 18.67 5.11 10.41
C GLY A 37 18.71 3.68 10.94
N LYS A 38 17.56 3.02 11.07
CA LYS A 38 17.54 1.59 11.44
C LYS A 38 18.23 0.73 10.39
N SER A 39 18.67 -0.44 10.84
CA SER A 39 19.36 -1.39 9.97
C SER A 39 18.46 -1.89 8.83
N PRO A 40 19.02 -2.17 7.64
CA PRO A 40 18.27 -2.71 6.52
C PRO A 40 17.46 -3.96 6.88
N ARG A 41 18.01 -4.84 7.73
CA ARG A 41 17.31 -6.06 8.20
C ARG A 41 16.01 -5.74 8.93
N HIS A 42 15.98 -4.67 9.73
CA HIS A 42 14.77 -4.24 10.43
C HIS A 42 13.73 -3.71 9.42
N ILE A 43 14.16 -2.86 8.50
CA ILE A 43 13.30 -2.30 7.45
C ILE A 43 12.69 -3.41 6.58
N LEU A 44 13.49 -4.38 6.15
CA LEU A 44 13.02 -5.54 5.38
C LEU A 44 11.96 -6.34 6.16
N SER A 45 12.12 -6.49 7.48
CA SER A 45 11.11 -7.16 8.30
C SER A 45 9.78 -6.37 8.34
N LEU A 46 9.83 -5.04 8.38
CA LEU A 46 8.64 -4.21 8.34
C LEU A 46 7.96 -4.25 6.97
N ILE A 47 8.74 -4.22 5.88
CA ILE A 47 8.22 -4.39 4.52
C ILE A 47 7.54 -5.76 4.40
N LYS A 48 8.13 -6.83 4.92
CA LYS A 48 7.51 -8.17 4.90
C LYS A 48 6.19 -8.23 5.68
N ASN A 49 6.08 -7.50 6.78
CA ASN A 49 4.80 -7.39 7.50
C ASN A 49 3.75 -6.63 6.66
N LEU A 50 4.15 -5.54 6.00
CA LEU A 50 3.29 -4.81 5.08
C LEU A 50 2.84 -5.69 3.90
N GLN A 51 3.72 -6.53 3.37
CA GLN A 51 3.39 -7.50 2.32
C GLN A 51 2.27 -8.47 2.74
N ASN A 52 2.31 -9.01 3.96
CA ASN A 52 1.25 -9.86 4.48
C ASN A 52 -0.09 -9.11 4.62
N GLN A 53 -0.05 -7.83 5.02
CA GLN A 53 -1.26 -6.99 5.06
C GLN A 53 -1.81 -6.72 3.67
N MET A 54 -0.94 -6.53 2.68
CA MET A 54 -1.33 -6.35 1.29
C MET A 54 -2.05 -7.58 0.73
N GLU A 55 -1.65 -8.81 1.08
CA GLU A 55 -2.38 -10.02 0.67
C GLU A 55 -3.83 -10.02 1.16
N THR A 56 -4.05 -9.67 2.44
CA THR A 56 -5.39 -9.59 3.02
C THR A 56 -6.24 -8.51 2.35
N TYR A 57 -5.64 -7.34 2.10
CA TYR A 57 -6.28 -6.25 1.37
C TYR A 57 -6.66 -6.65 -0.06
N LEU A 58 -5.77 -7.30 -0.80
CA LEU A 58 -6.02 -7.70 -2.19
C LEU A 58 -7.12 -8.77 -2.31
N ILE A 59 -7.17 -9.73 -1.38
CA ILE A 59 -8.27 -10.70 -1.29
C ILE A 59 -9.59 -9.97 -1.06
N SER A 60 -9.63 -9.03 -0.11
CA SER A 60 -10.84 -8.27 0.22
C SER A 60 -11.31 -7.37 -0.93
N LYS A 61 -10.36 -6.71 -1.60
CA LYS A 61 -10.61 -5.89 -2.78
C LYS A 61 -11.18 -6.71 -3.92
N LYS A 62 -10.56 -7.86 -4.22
CA LYS A 62 -11.05 -8.78 -5.25
C LYS A 62 -12.47 -9.26 -4.95
N ALA A 63 -12.75 -9.69 -3.73
CA ALA A 63 -14.09 -10.12 -3.34
C ALA A 63 -15.13 -9.01 -3.52
N CYS A 64 -14.76 -7.76 -3.23
CA CYS A 64 -15.62 -6.60 -3.47
C CYS A 64 -15.85 -6.36 -4.97
N GLN A 65 -14.79 -6.39 -5.77
CA GLN A 65 -14.85 -6.20 -7.22
C GLN A 65 -15.69 -7.28 -7.92
N ASP A 66 -15.52 -8.55 -7.51
CA ASP A 66 -16.29 -9.69 -8.02
C ASP A 66 -17.78 -9.54 -7.69
N LYS A 67 -18.12 -9.10 -6.46
CA LYS A 67 -19.51 -8.87 -6.03
C LYS A 67 -20.19 -7.73 -6.81
N CYS A 68 -19.45 -6.66 -7.11
CA CYS A 68 -19.99 -5.46 -7.76
C CYS A 68 -19.83 -5.47 -9.29
N GLY A 69 -19.26 -6.53 -9.89
CA GLY A 69 -19.00 -6.58 -11.33
C GLY A 69 -18.06 -5.48 -11.83
N CYS A 70 -17.10 -5.05 -10.99
CA CYS A 70 -16.26 -3.88 -11.28
C CYS A 70 -15.26 -4.17 -12.42
N PRO A 71 -15.27 -3.40 -13.53
CA PRO A 71 -14.37 -3.63 -14.67
C PRO A 71 -12.90 -3.28 -14.39
N SER A 72 -12.58 -2.59 -13.30
CA SER A 72 -11.21 -2.23 -12.89
C SER A 72 -10.38 -3.40 -12.31
N TYR A 73 -10.83 -4.64 -12.51
CA TYR A 73 -10.19 -5.87 -12.03
C TYR A 73 -8.69 -6.00 -12.43
N ALA A 74 -8.30 -5.45 -13.59
CA ALA A 74 -6.97 -5.61 -14.18
C ALA A 74 -5.80 -4.93 -13.41
N HIS A 75 -6.07 -4.03 -12.45
CA HIS A 75 -5.02 -3.27 -11.75
C HIS A 75 -4.63 -3.80 -10.36
N SER A 76 -5.22 -4.91 -9.92
CA SER A 76 -5.06 -5.42 -8.55
C SER A 76 -3.72 -6.14 -8.29
N LEU A 77 -3.14 -6.80 -9.31
CA LEU A 77 -1.90 -7.57 -9.16
C LEU A 77 -0.63 -6.70 -9.09
N SER A 78 -0.64 -5.49 -9.67
CA SER A 78 0.57 -4.67 -9.77
C SER A 78 1.05 -4.11 -8.42
N ALA A 79 0.18 -3.95 -7.43
CA ALA A 79 0.56 -3.35 -6.14
C ALA A 79 1.46 -4.25 -5.31
N ARG A 80 1.23 -5.57 -5.34
CA ARG A 80 2.05 -6.56 -4.62
C ARG A 80 3.42 -6.71 -5.28
N ASP A 81 3.43 -6.82 -6.61
CA ASP A 81 4.66 -6.97 -7.39
C ASP A 81 5.60 -5.77 -7.20
N GLN A 82 5.06 -4.54 -7.25
CA GLN A 82 5.85 -3.33 -6.98
C GLN A 82 6.41 -3.28 -5.55
N LEU A 83 5.70 -3.86 -4.57
CA LEU A 83 6.19 -3.94 -3.19
C LEU A 83 7.28 -5.02 -3.04
N ASP A 84 7.20 -6.11 -3.79
CA ASP A 84 8.28 -7.10 -3.88
C ASP A 84 9.53 -6.51 -4.54
N ASP A 85 9.38 -5.68 -5.58
CA ASP A 85 10.50 -4.96 -6.19
C ASP A 85 11.17 -3.99 -5.22
N ILE A 86 10.37 -3.30 -4.40
CA ILE A 86 10.88 -2.47 -3.30
C ILE A 86 11.67 -3.37 -2.33
N TYR A 87 11.08 -4.46 -1.83
CA TYR A 87 11.77 -5.38 -0.93
C TYR A 87 13.10 -5.88 -1.51
N LEU A 88 13.11 -6.31 -2.77
CA LEU A 88 14.30 -6.79 -3.45
C LEU A 88 15.37 -5.70 -3.57
N SER A 89 14.99 -4.46 -3.88
CA SER A 89 15.92 -3.33 -3.97
C SER A 89 16.58 -3.00 -2.63
N PHE A 90 15.88 -3.19 -1.51
CA PHE A 90 16.46 -3.02 -0.16
C PHE A 90 17.30 -4.24 0.28
N SER A 91 17.02 -5.42 -0.27
CA SER A 91 17.75 -6.64 0.06
C SER A 91 19.09 -6.77 -0.68
N LYS A 92 19.17 -6.16 -1.87
CA LYS A 92 20.42 -6.00 -2.61
C LYS A 92 21.17 -4.82 -1.99
N ILE A 93 22.49 -4.96 -1.83
CA ILE A 93 23.37 -3.97 -1.18
C ILE A 93 23.58 -2.76 -2.13
N GLU A 94 22.51 -2.27 -2.76
CA GLU A 94 22.54 -1.02 -3.52
C GLU A 94 22.22 0.11 -2.54
N ALA A 95 23.10 1.11 -2.51
CA ALA A 95 23.04 2.26 -1.63
C ALA A 95 21.92 3.23 -2.10
N ILE A 96 20.66 2.83 -2.00
CA ILE A 96 19.55 3.77 -2.01
C ILE A 96 19.69 4.66 -0.77
N SER A 97 19.60 5.97 -0.96
CA SER A 97 19.58 6.90 0.18
C SER A 97 18.31 6.70 1.00
N GLN A 98 18.34 7.03 2.29
CA GLN A 98 17.16 6.94 3.14
C GLN A 98 16.01 7.80 2.62
N GLU A 99 16.33 8.96 2.05
CA GLU A 99 15.35 9.89 1.48
C GLU A 99 14.66 9.29 0.25
N ASP A 100 15.44 8.74 -0.70
CA ASP A 100 14.90 8.06 -1.88
C ASP A 100 14.07 6.82 -1.50
N ALA A 101 14.51 6.07 -0.49
CA ALA A 101 13.78 4.94 0.08
C ALA A 101 12.40 5.36 0.61
N ILE A 102 12.35 6.45 1.39
CA ILE A 102 11.12 7.00 1.95
C ILE A 102 10.20 7.48 0.83
N GLU A 103 10.74 8.23 -0.14
CA GLU A 103 9.98 8.73 -1.28
C GLU A 103 9.38 7.58 -2.08
N ARG A 104 10.17 6.56 -2.39
CA ARG A 104 9.73 5.40 -3.16
C ARG A 104 8.59 4.64 -2.48
N ILE A 105 8.68 4.41 -1.16
CA ILE A 105 7.62 3.71 -0.41
C ILE A 105 6.34 4.56 -0.34
N ARG A 106 6.45 5.87 -0.11
CA ARG A 106 5.29 6.77 -0.09
C ARG A 106 4.64 6.88 -1.47
N PHE A 107 5.44 6.99 -2.51
CA PHE A 107 4.97 7.05 -3.89
C PHE A 107 4.22 5.77 -4.26
N TRP A 108 4.78 4.60 -3.94
CA TRP A 108 4.11 3.32 -4.13
C TRP A 108 2.75 3.27 -3.42
N ALA A 109 2.70 3.61 -2.12
CA ALA A 109 1.45 3.54 -1.36
C ALA A 109 0.37 4.46 -1.97
N LYS A 110 0.76 5.67 -2.36
CA LYS A 110 -0.12 6.63 -3.03
C LYS A 110 -0.62 6.10 -4.38
N GLN A 111 0.27 5.66 -5.25
CA GLN A 111 -0.09 5.33 -6.63
C GLN A 111 -0.73 3.96 -6.76
N ALA A 112 -0.17 2.93 -6.11
CA ALA A 112 -0.56 1.55 -6.32
C ALA A 112 -1.70 1.10 -5.39
N VAL A 113 -1.94 1.81 -4.28
CA VAL A 113 -3.01 1.49 -3.33
C VAL A 113 -4.08 2.58 -3.35
N PHE A 114 -3.76 3.77 -2.83
CA PHE A 114 -4.79 4.76 -2.53
C PHE A 114 -5.44 5.37 -3.78
N ASN A 115 -4.65 5.75 -4.80
CA ASN A 115 -5.19 6.34 -6.03
C ASN A 115 -5.97 5.33 -6.89
N VAL A 116 -5.51 4.07 -6.94
CA VAL A 116 -6.17 3.01 -7.74
C VAL A 116 -7.53 2.63 -7.15
N ASP A 117 -7.75 2.87 -5.86
CA ASP A 117 -9.03 2.61 -5.20
C ASP A 117 -10.03 3.77 -5.33
N GLN A 118 -9.59 4.97 -5.72
CA GLN A 118 -10.48 6.11 -5.99
C GLN A 118 -11.50 5.82 -7.12
N PRO A 119 -11.13 5.21 -8.26
CA PRO A 119 -12.12 4.75 -9.25
C PRO A 119 -13.04 3.64 -8.74
N CYS A 120 -12.55 2.76 -7.86
CA CYS A 120 -13.39 1.71 -7.28
C CYS A 120 -14.51 2.32 -6.44
N PHE A 121 -14.23 3.40 -5.71
CA PHE A 121 -15.23 4.21 -5.02
C PHE A 121 -16.33 4.71 -5.99
N SER A 122 -15.94 5.24 -7.16
CA SER A 122 -16.87 5.77 -8.17
C SER A 122 -17.66 4.68 -8.93
N CYS A 123 -17.09 3.49 -9.11
CA CYS A 123 -17.81 2.36 -9.73
C CYS A 123 -18.90 1.79 -8.84
N MET A 124 -18.69 1.84 -7.51
CA MET A 124 -19.57 1.19 -6.56
C MET A 124 -20.68 2.11 -6.01
N GLU A 125 -20.57 3.44 -6.13
CA GLU A 125 -21.70 4.36 -5.86
C GLU A 125 -22.91 4.18 -6.81
N ARG A 126 -22.75 3.39 -7.88
CA ARG A 126 -23.78 3.14 -8.91
C ARG A 126 -24.55 1.83 -8.70
N HIS A 127 -24.25 1.06 -7.65
CA HIS A 127 -24.88 -0.21 -7.29
C HIS A 127 -25.40 -0.19 -5.86
#